data_AF-A0A355YLN8-F1
#
_entry.id   AF-A0A355YLN8-F1
#
_cell.length_a   1.000
_cell.length_b   1.000
_cell.length_c   1.000
_cell.angle_alpha   90.00
_cell.angle_beta   90.00
_cell.angle_gamma   90.00
#
_symmetry.space_group_name_H-M   'P 1'
#
loop_
_entity.id
_entity.type
_entity.pdbx_description
1 polymer ?
#
loop_
_entity_poly.entity_id
_entity_poly.type
_entity_poly.pdbx_seq_one_letter_code
_entity_poly.pdbx_strand_id
1 'polypeptide(L)' 'AGRIREICGAKDTAEVLASYDSDFYAGCPAVTKHPFGKGYCYYIASETGTDFLRVFYRELFSASGLHAPLGIELPYGV' A
#
# COMPACT_ATOMS: atom_id res chain seq x y z
N ALA A 1 -11.75 -4.76 -6.41
CA ALA A 1 -10.45 -4.99 -7.09
C ALA A 1 -10.07 -3.71 -7.85
N GLY A 2 -8.85 -3.20 -7.63
CA GLY A 2 -8.35 -2.01 -8.32
C GLY A 2 -8.05 -2.26 -9.79
N ARG A 3 -8.00 -1.21 -10.61
CA ARG A 3 -7.58 -1.33 -12.04
C ARG A 3 -6.06 -1.34 -12.14
N ILE A 4 -5.51 -2.08 -13.09
CA ILE A 4 -4.06 -2.09 -13.29
C ILE A 4 -3.56 -0.79 -13.90
N ARG A 5 -2.45 -0.32 -13.37
CA ARG A 5 -1.64 0.73 -13.96
C ARG A 5 -0.29 0.19 -14.42
N GLU A 6 0.28 -0.76 -13.67
CA GLU A 6 1.54 -1.41 -14.02
C GLU A 6 1.57 -2.87 -13.55
N ILE A 7 2.37 -3.70 -14.23
CA ILE A 7 2.71 -5.06 -13.80
C ILE A 7 4.14 -5.01 -13.27
N CYS A 8 4.30 -5.15 -11.95
CA CYS A 8 5.62 -5.13 -11.32
C CYS A 8 6.13 -6.55 -11.06
N GLY A 9 7.41 -6.79 -11.36
CA GLY A 9 8.13 -7.92 -10.79
C GLY A 9 8.63 -7.56 -9.40
N ALA A 10 8.29 -8.37 -8.39
CA ALA A 10 8.95 -8.26 -7.09
C ALA A 10 10.39 -8.76 -7.21
N LYS A 11 11.37 -7.96 -6.79
CA LYS A 11 12.74 -8.44 -6.56
C LYS A 11 12.77 -9.28 -5.29
N ASP A 12 13.75 -10.17 -5.14
CA ASP A 12 13.88 -11.08 -3.98
C ASP A 12 13.86 -10.37 -2.61
N THR A 13 14.22 -9.09 -2.59
CA THR A 13 14.26 -8.26 -1.38
C THR A 13 12.97 -7.46 -1.14
N ALA A 14 11.97 -7.56 -2.00
CA ALA A 14 10.69 -6.89 -1.85
C ALA A 14 9.63 -7.87 -1.32
N GLU A 15 9.02 -7.51 -0.20
CA GLU A 15 7.86 -8.19 0.37
C GLU A 15 6.61 -7.83 -0.43
N VAL A 16 5.84 -8.83 -0.84
CA VAL A 16 4.56 -8.63 -1.53
C VAL A 16 3.46 -8.52 -0.49
N LEU A 17 2.84 -7.35 -0.39
CA LEU A 17 1.74 -7.08 0.57
C LEU A 17 0.36 -7.41 -0.04
N ALA A 18 0.23 -7.26 -1.36
CA ALA A 18 -0.97 -7.63 -2.10
C ALA A 18 -0.62 -8.02 -3.54
N SER A 19 -1.44 -8.91 -4.11
CA SER A 19 -1.33 -9.36 -5.50
C SER A 19 -2.64 -9.12 -6.25
N TYR A 20 -2.60 -9.15 -7.58
CA TYR A 20 -3.80 -9.13 -8.41
C TYR A 20 -4.53 -10.47 -8.33
N ASP A 21 -5.87 -10.42 -8.26
CA ASP A 21 -6.70 -11.63 -8.06
C ASP A 21 -7.21 -12.27 -9.36
N SER A 22 -7.13 -11.57 -10.50
CA SER A 22 -7.76 -11.99 -11.76
C SER A 22 -6.90 -11.71 -12.99
N ASP A 23 -7.36 -12.23 -14.14
CA ASP A 23 -6.77 -12.05 -15.48
C ASP A 23 -5.35 -12.61 -15.63
N PHE A 24 -4.66 -12.28 -16.72
CA PHE A 24 -3.36 -12.84 -17.10
C PHE A 24 -2.20 -12.44 -16.15
N TYR A 25 -2.44 -11.48 -15.26
CA TYR A 25 -1.51 -10.98 -14.24
C TYR A 25 -1.92 -11.41 -12.82
N ALA A 26 -2.87 -12.36 -12.69
CA ALA A 26 -3.24 -12.92 -11.40
C ALA A 26 -1.99 -13.48 -10.69
N GLY A 27 -1.88 -13.19 -9.39
CA GLY A 27 -0.72 -13.53 -8.57
C GLY A 27 0.47 -12.56 -8.71
N CYS A 28 0.49 -11.67 -9.72
CA CYS A 28 1.52 -10.66 -9.81
C CYS A 28 1.37 -9.64 -8.66
N PRO A 29 2.50 -9.11 -8.13
CA PRO A 29 2.48 -8.09 -7.08
C PRO A 29 1.73 -6.83 -7.49
N ALA A 30 0.75 -6.44 -6.67
CA ALA A 30 0.00 -5.19 -6.81
C ALA A 30 0.47 -4.14 -5.79
N VAL A 31 0.92 -4.57 -4.60
CA VAL A 31 1.50 -3.71 -3.56
C VAL A 31 2.73 -4.38 -3.00
N THR A 32 3.86 -3.66 -2.96
CA THR A 32 5.13 -4.18 -2.45
C THR A 32 5.73 -3.26 -1.40
N LYS A 33 6.51 -3.85 -0.50
CA LYS A 33 7.30 -3.18 0.52
C LYS A 33 8.74 -3.64 0.41
N HIS A 34 9.66 -2.70 0.29
CA HIS A 34 11.08 -2.98 0.20
C HIS A 34 11.85 -2.28 1.32
N PRO A 35 12.54 -3.02 2.21
CA PRO A 35 13.44 -2.41 3.18
C PRO A 35 14.64 -1.79 2.45
N PHE A 36 14.92 -0.52 2.71
CA PHE A 36 16.05 0.19 2.12
C PHE A 36 16.71 1.11 3.15
N GLY A 37 17.99 0.87 3.43
CA GLY A 37 18.71 1.59 4.49
C GLY A 37 18.06 1.39 5.86
N LYS A 38 17.62 2.48 6.49
CA LYS A 38 16.93 2.48 7.80
C LYS A 38 15.40 2.56 7.69
N GLY A 39 14.85 2.50 6.48
CA GLY A 39 13.43 2.69 6.24
C GLY A 39 12.85 1.69 5.25
N TYR A 40 11.66 2.00 4.76
CA TYR A 40 10.90 1.16 3.84
C TYR A 40 10.39 2.00 2.67
N CYS A 41 10.46 1.44 1.47
CA CYS A 41 9.83 1.96 0.27
C CYS A 41 8.58 1.13 -0.03
N TYR A 42 7.45 1.78 -0.27
CA TYR A 42 6.20 1.12 -0.62
C TYR A 42 5.80 1.49 -2.04
N TYR A 43 5.39 0.51 -2.84
CA TYR A 43 4.91 0.73 -4.20
C TYR A 43 3.50 0.17 -4.38
N ILE A 44 2.62 0.93 -5.01
CA ILE A 44 1.24 0.54 -5.35
C ILE A 44 1.11 0.58 -6.87
N ALA A 45 1.06 -0.58 -7.50
CA ALA A 45 1.01 -0.74 -8.96
C ALA A 45 -0.41 -0.67 -9.55
N SER A 46 -1.42 -0.57 -8.68
CA SER A 46 -2.84 -0.56 -9.06
C SER A 46 -3.54 0.75 -8.70
N GLU A 47 -4.54 1.13 -9.51
CA GLU A 47 -5.52 2.14 -9.15
C GLU A 47 -6.42 1.56 -8.07
N THR A 48 -6.16 1.98 -6.83
CA THR A 48 -6.89 1.56 -5.64
C THR A 48 -7.98 2.58 -5.29
N GLY A 49 -9.02 2.11 -4.60
CA GLY A 49 -10.06 2.98 -4.06
C GLY A 49 -9.58 3.74 -2.83
N THR A 50 -10.28 4.81 -2.48
CA THR A 50 -9.99 5.62 -1.29
C THR A 50 -10.13 4.81 0.01
N ASP A 51 -10.98 3.79 0.02
CA ASP A 51 -11.13 2.81 1.10
C ASP A 51 -9.82 2.07 1.38
N PHE A 52 -9.18 1.52 0.33
CA PHE A 52 -7.87 0.88 0.45
C PHE A 52 -6.82 1.88 0.93
N LEU A 53 -6.74 3.06 0.31
CA LEU A 53 -5.75 4.07 0.67
C LEU A 53 -5.88 4.50 2.15
N ARG A 54 -7.11 4.63 2.65
CA ARG A 54 -7.37 4.99 4.06
C ARG A 54 -6.83 3.94 5.02
N VAL A 55 -7.05 2.65 4.73
CA VAL A 55 -6.54 1.55 5.55
C VAL A 55 -5.02 1.48 5.46
N PHE A 56 -4.48 1.48 4.24
CA PHE A 56 -3.04 1.40 3.97
C PHE A 56 -2.25 2.51 4.68
N TYR A 57 -2.66 3.76 4.55
CA TYR A 57 -1.97 4.87 5.21
C TYR A 57 -2.16 4.85 6.73
N ARG A 58 -3.30 4.39 7.24
CA ARG A 58 -3.51 4.26 8.70
C ARG A 58 -2.51 3.27 9.31
N GLU A 59 -2.32 2.12 8.67
CA GLU A 59 -1.32 1.14 9.09
C GLU A 59 0.10 1.69 8.99
N LEU A 60 0.42 2.38 7.89
CA LEU A 60 1.74 2.99 7.68
C LEU A 60 2.07 4.04 8.75
N PHE A 61 1.12 4.91 9.10
CA PHE A 61 1.29 5.90 10.14
C PHE A 61 1.50 5.25 11.50
N SER A 62 0.69 4.24 11.85
CA SER A 62 0.85 3.48 13.09
C SER A 62 2.22 2.82 13.19
N ALA A 63 2.69 2.19 12.10
CA ALA A 63 4.00 1.54 12.05
C ALA A 63 5.17 2.56 12.15
N SER A 64 4.94 3.80 11.73
CA SER A 64 5.93 4.88 11.77
C SER A 64 5.88 5.71 13.06
N GLY A 65 4.96 5.40 13.98
CA GLY A 65 4.73 6.20 15.20
C GLY A 65 4.14 7.59 14.92
N LEU A 66 3.52 7.78 13.76
CA LEU A 66 2.82 9.01 13.40
C LEU A 66 1.40 8.96 13.93
N HIS A 67 1.07 9.94 14.77
CA HIS A 67 -0.26 10.07 15.37
C HIS A 67 -0.87 11.41 15.03
N ALA A 68 -2.21 11.45 14.93
CA ALA A 68 -2.93 12.69 14.77
C ALA A 68 -2.67 13.60 15.98
N PRO A 69 -2.24 14.86 15.78
CA PRO A 69 -1.95 15.77 16.90
C PRO A 69 -3.13 15.98 17.84
N LEU A 70 -4.35 15.94 17.31
CA LEU A 70 -5.59 16.14 18.07
C LEU A 70 -6.06 14.87 18.78
N GLY A 71 -5.47 13.71 18.51
CA GLY A 71 -5.86 12.44 19.12
C GLY A 71 -7.28 11.95 18.79
N ILE A 72 -7.95 12.58 17.83
CA ILE A 72 -9.31 12.25 17.40
C ILE A 72 -9.33 11.80 15.93
N GLU A 73 -10.34 11.00 15.58
CA GLU A 73 -10.62 10.70 14.18
C GLU A 73 -11.36 11.87 13.54
N LEU A 74 -10.78 12.45 12.49
CA LEU A 74 -11.40 13.56 11.78
C LEU A 74 -12.54 13.05 10.89
N PRO A 75 -13.71 13.73 10.89
CA PRO A 75 -14.78 13.47 9.93
C PRO A 75 -14.30 13.64 8.49
N TYR A 76 -14.95 12.95 7.55
CA TYR A 76 -14.63 13.10 6.14
C TYR A 76 -14.89 14.54 5.68
N GLY A 77 -13.85 15.19 5.12
CA GLY A 77 -13.92 16.55 4.58
C GLY A 77 -13.52 17.68 5.53
N VAL A 78 -12.96 17.37 6.70
CA VAL A 78 -12.44 18.33 7.70
C VAL A 78 -10.92 18.37 7.69
#